data_AF-A0A3P9N6T6-F1
#
_entry.id   AF-A0A3P9N6T6-F1
#
_cell.length_a   1.000
_cell.length_b   1.000
_cell.length_c   1.000
_cell.angle_alpha   90.00
_cell.angle_beta   90.00
_cell.angle_gamma   90.00
#
_symmetry.space_group_name_H-M   'P 1'
#
loop_
_entity.id
_entity.type
_entity.pdbx_description
1 polymer ?
#
loop_
_entity_poly.entity_id
_entity_poly.type
_entity_poly.pdbx_seq_one_letter_code
_entity_poly.pdbx_strand_id
1 'polypeptide(L)'
;QIASASNPRTSTSIPRGLGCADHSPRKKLILHMDLNNTILVSDTVTGQGTVAALDYFLTTVTWGKMSKHVTPPGKAWEGREFAIVFRTFGTDLPRVLKAMSRVVNEGAHPLFPDLPELKVRQLRVDMTPGKIRCTKRGVVLSRAEERVSTRDGERGLYQYLSSVQGLGGFQDHFDWWATNTFSIRGGKPLWIDPFDQNVQHVFIDDNIRQNDEDTIVCPKVFLEPGGHNTRAAGTAELYDISLVQTDLLRAISDRSYFTQRVHICLENYERNLWNGTA
;
A
#
# COMPACT_ATOMS: atom_id res chain seq x y z
N GLN A 1 -33.70 -49.12 56.34
CA GLN A 1 -33.73 -47.69 55.99
C GLN A 1 -32.34 -47.30 55.52
N ILE A 2 -32.27 -46.66 54.34
CA ILE A 2 -31.31 -45.63 53.88
C ILE A 2 -31.21 -45.75 52.35
N ALA A 3 -31.44 -44.60 51.71
CA ALA A 3 -31.42 -44.35 50.28
C ALA A 3 -30.05 -43.86 49.79
N SER A 4 -29.83 -43.90 48.47
CA SER A 4 -29.08 -42.97 47.59
C SER A 4 -28.45 -43.77 46.43
N ALA A 5 -28.91 -43.68 45.18
CA ALA A 5 -28.89 -42.57 44.21
C ALA A 5 -27.50 -42.33 43.58
N SER A 6 -27.29 -43.04 42.47
CA SER A 6 -26.57 -42.73 41.22
C SER A 6 -25.52 -41.61 41.15
N ASN A 7 -24.36 -41.95 40.58
CA ASN A 7 -23.51 -41.01 39.84
C ASN A 7 -22.85 -41.70 38.62
N PRO A 8 -22.93 -41.16 37.38
CA PRO A 8 -22.27 -41.71 36.21
C PRO A 8 -20.85 -41.15 35.99
N ARG A 9 -20.07 -41.93 35.25
CA ARG A 9 -18.63 -41.77 34.95
C ARG A 9 -18.31 -40.43 34.28
N THR A 10 -17.41 -39.67 34.90
CA THR A 10 -16.79 -38.48 34.32
C THR A 10 -15.64 -38.85 33.38
N SER A 11 -15.72 -38.37 32.14
CA SER A 11 -14.64 -38.40 31.16
C SER A 11 -13.46 -37.54 31.61
N THR A 12 -12.26 -38.10 31.56
CA THR A 12 -11.00 -37.39 31.72
C THR A 12 -10.81 -36.38 30.59
N SER A 13 -10.94 -35.10 30.91
CA SER A 13 -10.58 -33.99 30.02
C SER A 13 -9.07 -33.79 30.04
N ILE A 14 -8.46 -33.80 28.85
CA ILE A 14 -7.07 -33.40 28.63
C ILE A 14 -6.99 -31.87 28.85
N PRO A 15 -6.02 -31.34 29.61
CA PRO A 15 -5.87 -29.90 29.74
C PRO A 15 -5.55 -29.31 28.36
N ARG A 16 -6.38 -28.37 27.91
CA ARG A 16 -6.08 -27.50 26.76
C ARG A 16 -4.77 -26.77 27.08
N GLY A 17 -3.70 -27.20 26.44
CA GLY A 17 -2.41 -26.54 26.46
C GLY A 17 -2.58 -25.08 26.04
N LEU A 18 -1.90 -24.23 26.81
CA LEU A 18 -1.73 -22.80 26.59
C LEU A 18 -1.50 -22.49 25.10
N GLY A 19 -2.22 -21.48 24.62
CA GLY A 19 -1.99 -20.91 23.30
C GLY A 19 -0.53 -20.50 23.15
N CYS A 20 0.18 -21.23 22.31
CA CYS A 20 1.38 -20.71 21.68
C CYS A 20 0.86 -19.63 20.72
N ALA A 21 1.06 -18.35 21.07
CA ALA A 21 0.96 -17.29 20.09
C ALA A 21 2.00 -17.62 19.03
N ASP A 22 1.55 -18.11 17.88
CA ASP A 22 2.38 -18.30 16.71
C ASP A 22 2.92 -16.92 16.32
N HIS A 23 4.12 -16.60 16.80
CA HIS A 23 4.87 -15.41 16.43
C HIS A 23 5.71 -15.72 15.19
N SER A 24 5.09 -16.34 14.18
CA SER A 24 5.59 -16.24 12.82
C SER A 24 5.62 -14.74 12.44
N PRO A 25 6.76 -14.19 11.97
CA PRO A 25 6.85 -12.79 11.64
C PRO A 25 5.83 -12.45 10.54
N ARG A 26 4.92 -11.52 10.85
CA ARG A 26 3.90 -11.05 9.90
C ARG A 26 4.59 -10.38 8.71
N LYS A 27 4.11 -10.66 7.49
CA LYS A 27 4.63 -10.03 6.26
C LYS A 27 4.77 -8.51 6.40
N LYS A 28 5.90 -7.96 5.97
CA LYS A 28 6.05 -6.53 5.79
C LYS A 28 5.08 -6.05 4.71
N LEU A 29 4.45 -4.90 4.95
CA LEU A 29 3.53 -4.29 4.02
C LEU A 29 4.14 -3.03 3.39
N ILE A 30 4.14 -2.96 2.07
CA ILE A 30 4.56 -1.77 1.32
C ILE A 30 3.32 -1.16 0.65
N LEU A 31 2.88 -0.02 1.18
CA LEU A 31 1.72 0.71 0.66
C LEU A 31 2.19 1.75 -0.35
N HIS A 32 1.92 1.50 -1.63
CA HIS A 32 2.08 2.49 -2.68
C HIS A 32 0.81 3.33 -2.76
N MET A 33 0.95 4.64 -2.60
CA MET A 33 -0.19 5.55 -2.68
C MET A 33 0.10 6.59 -3.74
N ASP A 34 -0.78 6.72 -4.72
CA ASP A 34 -0.67 7.87 -5.61
C ASP A 34 -0.89 9.17 -4.85
N LEU A 35 -0.21 10.23 -5.26
CA LEU A 35 -0.36 11.53 -4.64
C LEU A 35 -1.58 12.28 -5.18
N ASN A 36 -1.79 12.26 -6.49
CA ASN A 36 -2.81 13.09 -7.11
C ASN A 36 -4.19 12.53 -6.76
N ASN A 37 -5.07 13.38 -6.23
CA ASN A 37 -6.43 13.02 -5.79
C ASN A 37 -6.55 11.97 -4.67
N THR A 38 -5.47 11.26 -4.33
CA THR A 38 -5.44 10.24 -3.27
C THR A 38 -4.79 10.75 -1.96
N ILE A 39 -3.82 11.68 -2.02
CA ILE A 39 -3.18 12.27 -0.81
C ILE A 39 -3.10 13.80 -0.84
N LEU A 40 -2.84 14.39 -2.01
CA LEU A 40 -2.70 15.84 -2.17
C LEU A 40 -3.46 16.33 -3.40
N VAL A 41 -4.10 17.49 -3.24
CA VAL A 41 -4.85 18.18 -4.29
C VAL A 41 -3.95 19.22 -4.94
N SER A 42 -3.13 18.80 -5.90
CA SER A 42 -2.30 19.68 -6.73
C SER A 42 -2.00 18.94 -8.02
N ASP A 43 -2.42 19.53 -9.14
CA ASP A 43 -2.13 19.00 -10.47
C ASP A 43 -1.15 19.95 -11.18
N THR A 44 0.14 19.64 -11.02
CA THR A 44 1.22 20.37 -11.70
C THR A 44 1.32 20.04 -13.19
N VAL A 45 0.61 19.01 -13.68
CA VAL A 45 0.68 18.53 -15.06
C VAL A 45 -0.33 19.25 -15.95
N THR A 46 -1.51 19.62 -15.43
CA THR A 46 -2.52 20.41 -16.18
C THR A 46 -2.44 21.91 -15.96
N GLY A 47 -1.55 22.39 -15.08
CA GLY A 47 -1.36 23.82 -14.83
C GLY A 47 -2.48 24.50 -14.04
N GLN A 48 -3.36 23.72 -13.39
CA GLN A 48 -4.41 24.28 -12.53
C GLN A 48 -3.81 24.83 -11.23
N GLY A 49 -4.03 26.13 -10.97
CA GLY A 49 -3.64 26.77 -9.71
C GLY A 49 -4.39 26.22 -8.50
N THR A 50 -3.84 26.40 -7.30
CA THR A 50 -4.37 25.86 -6.03
C THR A 50 -5.85 26.14 -5.82
N VAL A 51 -6.37 27.29 -6.28
CA VAL A 51 -7.79 27.67 -6.14
C VAL A 51 -8.70 26.94 -7.14
N ALA A 52 -8.26 26.70 -8.37
CA ALA A 52 -9.03 25.94 -9.37
C ALA A 52 -9.07 24.44 -9.03
N ALA A 53 -7.94 23.91 -8.53
CA ALA A 53 -7.88 22.58 -7.96
C ALA A 53 -8.76 22.47 -6.69
N LEU A 54 -8.86 23.53 -5.88
CA LEU A 54 -9.75 23.60 -4.73
C LEU A 54 -11.23 23.68 -5.14
N ASP A 55 -11.60 24.36 -6.23
CA ASP A 55 -12.98 24.42 -6.73
C ASP A 55 -13.46 23.07 -7.29
N TYR A 56 -12.57 22.34 -7.99
CA TYR A 56 -12.79 20.94 -8.37
C TYR A 56 -12.92 20.02 -7.14
N PHE A 57 -12.15 20.30 -6.09
CA PHE A 57 -12.16 19.53 -4.84
C PHE A 57 -13.32 19.85 -3.90
N LEU A 58 -13.80 21.09 -3.86
CA LEU A 58 -14.97 21.52 -3.08
C LEU A 58 -16.26 20.91 -3.64
N THR A 59 -16.25 20.45 -4.90
CA THR A 59 -17.31 19.62 -5.48
C THR A 59 -17.10 18.11 -5.29
N THR A 60 -15.97 17.66 -4.74
CA THR A 60 -15.64 16.23 -4.54
C THR A 60 -15.14 15.80 -3.13
N VAL A 61 -15.14 16.73 -2.16
CA VAL A 61 -15.16 16.56 -0.67
C VAL A 61 -13.98 15.81 0.01
N THR A 62 -13.93 15.76 1.35
CA THR A 62 -13.09 16.56 2.29
C THR A 62 -12.94 15.80 3.63
N TRP A 63 -11.79 15.97 4.30
CA TRP A 63 -11.46 15.84 5.73
C TRP A 63 -12.55 15.50 6.79
N GLY A 64 -12.20 14.68 7.80
CA GLY A 64 -13.06 14.37 8.96
C GLY A 64 -12.34 14.32 10.34
N LYS A 65 -13.06 14.80 11.38
CA LYS A 65 -12.73 15.00 12.82
C LYS A 65 -12.38 13.69 13.59
N MET A 66 -12.08 13.70 14.90
CA MET A 66 -11.91 12.50 15.76
C MET A 66 -13.11 12.31 16.71
N SER A 67 -13.59 11.08 16.90
CA SER A 67 -14.54 10.69 17.95
C SER A 67 -13.84 9.65 18.84
N LYS A 68 -13.88 9.86 20.16
CA LYS A 68 -13.07 9.09 21.13
C LYS A 68 -13.49 7.64 21.33
N HIS A 69 -14.51 7.13 20.64
CA HIS A 69 -14.93 5.74 20.81
C HIS A 69 -15.42 5.15 19.50
N VAL A 70 -14.52 4.48 18.78
CA VAL A 70 -14.84 3.29 17.97
C VAL A 70 -13.64 2.36 18.06
N THR A 71 -13.79 1.23 18.74
CA THR A 71 -12.81 0.13 18.68
C THR A 71 -12.99 -0.54 17.32
N PRO A 72 -12.01 -0.52 16.40
CA PRO A 72 -12.15 -1.23 15.14
C PRO A 72 -12.13 -2.74 15.41
N PRO A 73 -12.86 -3.56 14.63
CA PRO A 73 -12.68 -5.00 14.69
C PRO A 73 -11.27 -5.36 14.18
N GLY A 74 -10.50 -6.10 14.98
CA GLY A 74 -9.31 -6.86 14.55
C GLY A 74 -7.94 -6.24 14.86
N LYS A 75 -7.19 -6.88 15.76
CA LYS A 75 -5.77 -6.64 16.11
C LYS A 75 -4.77 -7.04 15.00
N ALA A 76 -5.13 -6.91 13.72
CA ALA A 76 -4.34 -7.41 12.59
C ALA A 76 -3.08 -6.57 12.27
N TRP A 77 -3.02 -5.35 12.80
CA TRP A 77 -2.02 -4.33 12.48
C TRP A 77 -0.91 -4.20 13.53
N GLU A 78 -1.20 -4.57 14.79
CA GLU A 78 -0.26 -4.45 15.90
C GLU A 78 0.99 -5.29 15.60
N GLY A 79 2.16 -4.65 15.67
CA GLY A 79 3.46 -5.29 15.51
C GLY A 79 3.89 -5.61 14.07
N ARG A 80 3.15 -5.18 13.03
CA ARG A 80 3.54 -5.38 11.63
C ARG A 80 4.49 -4.28 11.15
N GLU A 81 5.58 -4.66 10.47
CA GLU A 81 6.44 -3.71 9.76
C GLU A 81 5.73 -3.19 8.50
N PHE A 82 5.76 -1.88 8.27
CA PHE A 82 5.23 -1.30 7.03
C PHE A 82 6.05 -0.11 6.53
N ALA A 83 5.94 0.16 5.24
CA ALA A 83 6.42 1.37 4.60
C ALA A 83 5.34 1.98 3.71
N ILE A 84 5.39 3.30 3.55
CA ILE A 84 4.51 4.06 2.66
C ILE A 84 5.37 4.70 1.58
N VAL A 85 5.04 4.38 0.34
CA VAL A 85 5.71 4.88 -0.85
C VAL A 85 4.74 5.75 -1.63
N PHE A 86 4.97 7.05 -1.59
CA PHE A 86 4.25 7.98 -2.45
C PHE A 86 4.70 7.81 -3.90
N ARG A 87 3.73 7.71 -4.80
CA ARG A 87 3.92 7.61 -6.24
C ARG A 87 3.26 8.82 -6.87
N THR A 88 3.83 9.38 -7.91
CA THR A 88 3.20 10.50 -8.64
C THR A 88 3.81 10.65 -10.00
N PHE A 89 3.01 11.00 -11.00
CA PHE A 89 3.52 11.47 -12.28
C PHE A 89 3.93 12.95 -12.23
N GLY A 90 3.37 13.73 -11.29
CA GLY A 90 3.58 15.16 -11.14
C GLY A 90 4.88 15.53 -10.43
N THR A 91 5.06 16.82 -10.14
CA THR A 91 6.29 17.37 -9.53
C THR A 91 6.16 17.64 -8.02
N ASP A 92 5.02 17.27 -7.43
CA ASP A 92 4.61 17.65 -6.07
C ASP A 92 5.31 16.85 -4.95
N LEU A 93 5.99 15.75 -5.29
CA LEU A 93 6.61 14.83 -4.32
C LEU A 93 7.53 15.52 -3.29
N PRO A 94 8.47 16.42 -3.65
CA PRO A 94 9.33 17.08 -2.65
C PRO A 94 8.53 17.93 -1.65
N ARG A 95 7.45 18.56 -2.10
CA ARG A 95 6.56 19.35 -1.24
C ARG A 95 5.79 18.46 -0.28
N VAL A 96 5.29 17.32 -0.76
CA VAL A 96 4.61 16.33 0.09
C VAL A 96 5.54 15.78 1.16
N LEU A 97 6.76 15.38 0.79
CA LEU A 97 7.75 14.87 1.75
C LEU A 97 8.07 15.92 2.83
N LYS A 98 8.23 17.19 2.44
CA LYS A 98 8.41 18.29 3.41
C LYS A 98 7.22 18.45 4.35
N ALA A 99 6.00 18.37 3.84
CA ALA A 99 4.80 18.44 4.67
C ALA A 99 4.74 17.26 5.66
N MET A 100 4.96 16.04 5.17
CA MET A 100 4.95 14.84 6.01
C MET A 100 6.07 14.85 7.05
N SER A 101 7.25 15.36 6.73
CA SER A 101 8.32 15.54 7.72
C SER A 101 7.88 16.44 8.87
N ARG A 102 7.19 17.56 8.60
CA ARG A 102 6.66 18.42 9.65
C ARG A 102 5.54 17.76 10.45
N VAL A 103 4.66 17.03 9.78
CA VAL A 103 3.59 16.27 10.45
C VAL A 103 4.16 15.24 11.42
N VAL A 104 5.14 14.46 10.97
CA VAL A 104 5.73 13.36 11.73
C VAL A 104 6.66 13.86 12.84
N ASN A 105 7.45 14.91 12.57
CA ASN A 105 8.49 15.37 13.52
C ASN A 105 8.03 16.53 14.41
N GLU A 106 7.14 17.40 13.93
CA GLU A 106 6.73 18.63 14.63
C GLU A 106 5.28 18.57 15.14
N GLY A 107 4.53 17.52 14.80
CA GLY A 107 3.10 17.44 15.13
C GLY A 107 2.28 18.49 14.38
N ALA A 108 2.78 18.95 13.22
CA ALA A 108 2.19 20.06 12.48
C ALA A 108 0.81 19.75 11.85
N HIS A 109 0.27 18.54 12.04
CA HIS A 109 -1.06 18.20 11.57
C HIS A 109 -2.14 18.66 12.57
N PRO A 110 -3.10 19.51 12.17
CA PRO A 110 -4.06 20.12 13.09
C PRO A 110 -5.01 19.12 13.77
N LEU A 111 -5.26 17.96 13.14
CA LEU A 111 -6.09 16.89 13.69
C LEU A 111 -5.30 15.75 14.32
N PHE A 112 -3.98 15.70 14.11
CA PHE A 112 -3.13 14.62 14.61
C PHE A 112 -1.84 15.19 15.22
N PRO A 113 -1.96 16.09 16.21
CA PRO A 113 -0.79 16.74 16.83
C PRO A 113 0.10 15.72 17.56
N ASP A 114 -0.48 14.61 18.00
CA ASP A 114 0.19 13.57 18.81
C ASP A 114 0.96 12.54 17.95
N LEU A 115 1.00 12.69 16.62
CA LEU A 115 1.77 11.80 15.74
C LEU A 115 3.25 11.63 16.13
N PRO A 116 3.97 12.70 16.54
CA PRO A 116 5.34 12.55 17.03
C PRO A 116 5.43 11.72 18.32
N GLU A 117 4.38 11.78 19.16
CA GLU A 117 4.34 11.11 20.47
C GLU A 117 4.01 9.62 20.37
N LEU A 118 3.42 9.17 19.26
CA LEU A 118 3.10 7.76 19.01
C LEU A 118 4.33 6.83 19.04
N LYS A 119 5.55 7.36 19.29
CA LYS A 119 6.82 6.62 19.31
C LYS A 119 6.87 5.65 18.14
N VAL A 120 6.41 6.08 16.97
CA VAL A 120 6.56 5.30 15.74
C VAL A 120 8.03 5.41 15.36
N ARG A 121 8.89 4.68 16.08
CA ARG A 121 10.34 4.64 15.89
C ARG A 121 10.73 4.21 14.47
N GLN A 122 9.76 3.75 13.68
CA GLN A 122 9.92 3.26 12.32
C GLN A 122 9.43 4.24 11.24
N LEU A 123 8.63 5.26 11.57
CA LEU A 123 8.04 6.14 10.54
C LEU A 123 8.93 7.34 10.25
N ARG A 124 10.17 7.09 9.81
CA ARG A 124 11.06 8.16 9.32
C ARG A 124 10.59 8.61 7.94
N VAL A 125 10.70 9.91 7.65
CA VAL A 125 10.45 10.45 6.30
C VAL A 125 11.78 10.56 5.57
N ASP A 126 11.95 9.78 4.51
CA ASP A 126 13.05 9.96 3.55
C ASP A 126 12.75 11.18 2.69
N MET A 127 13.52 12.23 2.93
CA MET A 127 13.41 13.51 2.24
C MET A 127 13.99 13.49 0.82
N THR A 128 14.58 12.38 0.39
CA THR A 128 15.20 12.24 -0.93
C THR A 128 14.18 11.67 -1.93
N PRO A 129 13.60 12.49 -2.82
CA PRO A 129 12.67 11.98 -3.82
C PRO A 129 13.40 11.05 -4.79
N GLY A 130 12.86 9.86 -4.99
CA GLY A 130 13.32 8.98 -6.05
C GLY A 130 12.65 9.29 -7.39
N LYS A 131 13.14 8.68 -8.46
CA LYS A 131 12.56 8.73 -9.81
C LYS A 131 12.51 7.34 -10.41
N ILE A 132 11.40 7.03 -11.08
CA ILE A 132 11.25 5.83 -11.91
C ILE A 132 11.08 6.28 -13.36
N ARG A 133 11.98 5.84 -14.22
CA ARG A 133 12.02 6.19 -15.65
C ARG A 133 11.94 4.94 -16.51
N CYS A 134 10.87 4.88 -17.29
CA CYS A 134 10.63 3.81 -18.26
C CYS A 134 11.24 4.16 -19.62
N THR A 135 11.76 3.15 -20.31
CA THR A 135 12.24 3.22 -21.70
C THR A 135 11.87 1.93 -22.42
N LYS A 136 12.05 1.88 -23.74
CA LYS A 136 11.90 0.63 -24.51
C LYS A 136 12.86 -0.49 -24.05
N ARG A 137 13.96 -0.15 -23.37
CA ARG A 137 14.95 -1.11 -22.85
C ARG A 137 14.66 -1.58 -21.42
N GLY A 138 13.61 -1.06 -20.80
CA GLY A 138 13.25 -1.39 -19.42
C GLY A 138 13.08 -0.17 -18.52
N VAL A 139 13.07 -0.43 -17.21
CA VAL A 139 12.81 0.56 -16.16
C VAL A 139 14.07 0.84 -15.36
N VAL A 140 14.29 2.11 -15.02
CA VAL A 140 15.37 2.56 -14.13
C VAL A 140 14.75 3.27 -12.94
N LEU A 141 15.07 2.79 -11.74
CA LEU A 141 14.82 3.47 -10.48
C LEU A 141 16.10 4.17 -10.03
N SER A 142 15.98 5.40 -9.54
CA SER A 142 17.09 6.16 -8.96
C SER A 142 16.66 6.96 -7.73
N ARG A 143 17.55 7.08 -6.74
CA ARG A 143 17.39 7.92 -5.55
C ARG A 143 18.78 8.28 -5.04
N ALA A 144 19.08 9.57 -4.87
CA ALA A 144 20.45 10.04 -4.59
C ALA A 144 21.47 9.38 -5.54
N GLU A 145 22.44 8.65 -4.99
CA GLU A 145 23.49 7.92 -5.73
C GLU A 145 23.05 6.49 -6.12
N GLU A 146 21.96 5.98 -5.53
CA GLU A 146 21.45 4.65 -5.79
C GLU A 146 20.76 4.60 -7.16
N ARG A 147 21.05 3.54 -7.91
CA ARG A 147 20.46 3.30 -9.23
C ARG A 147 20.30 1.81 -9.48
N VAL A 148 19.06 1.40 -9.76
CA VAL A 148 18.72 0.00 -10.08
C VAL A 148 17.94 -0.02 -11.39
N SER A 149 18.21 -0.99 -12.26
CA SER A 149 17.55 -1.10 -13.56
C SER A 149 17.13 -2.53 -13.87
N THR A 150 16.14 -2.69 -14.75
CA THR A 150 15.67 -4.01 -15.20
C THR A 150 16.59 -4.64 -16.26
N ARG A 151 17.80 -4.11 -16.46
CA ARG A 151 18.76 -4.63 -17.45
C ARG A 151 19.16 -6.07 -17.17
N ASP A 152 19.31 -6.40 -15.89
CA ASP A 152 19.70 -7.73 -15.40
C ASP A 152 18.50 -8.50 -14.82
N GLY A 153 17.29 -8.15 -15.29
CA GLY A 153 16.02 -8.68 -14.83
C GLY A 153 15.26 -7.76 -13.86
N GLU A 154 14.00 -8.09 -13.62
CA GLU A 154 13.05 -7.25 -12.87
C GLU A 154 13.26 -7.34 -11.34
N ARG A 155 13.95 -8.38 -10.87
CA ARG A 155 14.14 -8.72 -9.45
C ARG A 155 14.80 -7.62 -8.63
N GLY A 156 15.80 -6.94 -9.19
CA GLY A 156 16.52 -5.89 -8.46
C GLY A 156 15.62 -4.73 -8.06
N LEU A 157 14.66 -4.35 -8.91
CA LEU A 157 13.72 -3.26 -8.60
C LEU A 157 12.72 -3.67 -7.54
N TYR A 158 12.23 -4.91 -7.60
CA TYR A 158 11.40 -5.49 -6.55
C TYR A 158 12.12 -5.45 -5.20
N GLN A 159 13.35 -6.01 -5.12
CA GLN A 159 14.14 -6.04 -3.90
C GLN A 159 14.43 -4.64 -3.34
N TYR A 160 14.72 -3.68 -4.20
CA TYR A 160 14.90 -2.29 -3.81
C TYR A 160 13.62 -1.70 -3.19
N LEU A 161 12.46 -1.89 -3.82
CA LEU A 161 11.20 -1.38 -3.28
C LEU A 161 10.78 -2.11 -1.99
N SER A 162 11.05 -3.41 -1.87
CA SER A 162 10.79 -4.20 -0.66
C SER A 162 11.67 -3.77 0.53
N SER A 163 12.87 -3.24 0.26
CA SER A 163 13.78 -2.78 1.32
C SER A 163 13.41 -1.42 1.90
N VAL A 164 12.57 -0.62 1.21
CA VAL A 164 12.14 0.71 1.67
C VAL A 164 11.49 0.63 3.05
N GLN A 165 11.84 1.59 3.91
CA GLN A 165 11.30 1.73 5.27
C GLN A 165 10.70 3.12 5.46
N GLY A 166 9.77 3.23 6.41
CA GLY A 166 9.15 4.51 6.76
C GLY A 166 8.33 5.10 5.61
N LEU A 167 8.43 6.41 5.43
CA LEU A 167 7.75 7.20 4.41
C LEU A 167 8.77 7.69 3.38
N GLY A 168 8.47 7.55 2.10
CA GLY A 168 9.26 8.14 1.03
C GLY A 168 8.45 8.20 -0.25
N GLY A 169 9.10 8.44 -1.38
CA GLY A 169 8.38 8.34 -2.65
C GLY A 169 9.25 8.38 -3.88
N PHE A 170 8.57 8.21 -5.01
CA PHE A 170 9.15 8.20 -6.35
C PHE A 170 8.26 8.95 -7.32
N GLN A 171 8.87 9.82 -8.12
CA GLN A 171 8.23 10.40 -9.30
C GLN A 171 8.30 9.41 -10.47
N ASP A 172 7.16 9.04 -11.01
CA ASP A 172 6.97 8.19 -12.17
C ASP A 172 7.15 8.94 -13.51
N HIS A 173 7.12 8.19 -14.60
CA HIS A 173 7.43 8.67 -15.94
C HIS A 173 6.18 9.12 -16.71
N PHE A 174 5.73 10.35 -16.48
CA PHE A 174 4.54 10.90 -17.14
C PHE A 174 4.67 10.87 -18.68
N ASP A 175 5.78 11.39 -19.22
CA ASP A 175 5.99 11.45 -20.67
C ASP A 175 5.94 10.06 -21.32
N TRP A 176 6.38 9.03 -20.61
CA TRP A 176 6.25 7.64 -21.05
C TRP A 176 4.80 7.19 -21.07
N TRP A 177 4.03 7.49 -20.03
CA TRP A 177 2.60 7.14 -19.99
C TRP A 177 1.83 7.83 -21.12
N ALA A 178 2.07 9.12 -21.33
CA ALA A 178 1.47 9.90 -22.41
C ALA A 178 1.85 9.37 -23.81
N THR A 179 3.12 9.03 -24.04
CA THR A 179 3.58 8.44 -25.31
C THR A 179 2.99 7.06 -25.57
N ASN A 180 2.59 6.34 -24.53
CA ASN A 180 1.87 5.06 -24.60
C ASN A 180 0.35 5.25 -24.51
N THR A 181 -0.15 6.42 -24.94
CA THR A 181 -1.58 6.75 -25.06
C THR A 181 -2.37 6.50 -23.78
N PHE A 182 -1.75 6.76 -22.63
CA PHE A 182 -2.34 6.54 -21.29
C PHE A 182 -2.77 5.09 -21.00
N SER A 183 -2.33 4.13 -21.81
CA SER A 183 -2.65 2.72 -21.62
C SER A 183 -1.91 2.11 -20.42
N ILE A 184 -2.38 0.94 -19.98
CA ILE A 184 -1.74 0.11 -18.95
C ILE A 184 -0.24 -0.12 -19.20
N ARG A 185 0.22 -0.15 -20.47
CA ARG A 185 1.64 -0.36 -20.82
C ARG A 185 2.53 0.82 -20.45
N GLY A 186 1.95 2.02 -20.39
CA GLY A 186 2.62 3.24 -19.97
C GLY A 186 2.50 3.52 -18.47
N GLY A 187 1.62 2.80 -17.76
CA GLY A 187 1.31 3.02 -16.36
C GLY A 187 2.51 2.84 -15.42
N LYS A 188 2.33 3.23 -14.16
CA LYS A 188 3.33 3.11 -13.09
C LYS A 188 3.68 1.64 -12.89
N PRO A 189 4.92 1.21 -13.11
CA PRO A 189 5.28 -0.17 -12.92
C PRO A 189 5.14 -0.56 -11.44
N LEU A 190 4.53 -1.72 -11.20
CA LEU A 190 4.38 -2.32 -9.88
C LEU A 190 4.78 -3.80 -9.97
N TRP A 191 5.80 -4.19 -9.21
CA TRP A 191 6.24 -5.58 -9.15
C TRP A 191 5.56 -6.31 -8.00
N ILE A 192 5.04 -7.50 -8.29
CA ILE A 192 4.36 -8.37 -7.34
C ILE A 192 5.00 -9.74 -7.43
N ASP A 193 5.50 -10.23 -6.29
CA ASP A 193 6.01 -11.58 -6.16
C ASP A 193 5.05 -12.44 -5.34
N PRO A 194 4.22 -13.29 -5.99
CA PRO A 194 3.33 -14.18 -5.26
C PRO A 194 4.09 -15.22 -4.43
N PHE A 195 5.37 -15.44 -4.68
CA PHE A 195 6.20 -16.40 -3.94
C PHE A 195 6.87 -15.77 -2.70
N ASP A 196 6.80 -14.45 -2.53
CA ASP A 196 7.39 -13.78 -1.37
C ASP A 196 6.51 -13.95 -0.12
N GLN A 197 7.03 -14.71 0.84
CA GLN A 197 6.38 -14.95 2.11
C GLN A 197 6.67 -13.86 3.15
N ASN A 198 7.50 -12.87 2.84
CA ASN A 198 7.97 -11.84 3.77
C ASN A 198 7.42 -10.46 3.43
N VAL A 199 7.10 -10.17 2.16
CA VAL A 199 6.67 -8.83 1.72
C VAL A 199 5.41 -8.90 0.88
N GLN A 200 4.50 -7.95 1.08
CA GLN A 200 3.35 -7.70 0.20
C GLN A 200 3.33 -6.23 -0.20
N HIS A 201 3.15 -5.98 -1.49
CA HIS A 201 2.90 -4.63 -2.01
C HIS A 201 1.40 -4.44 -2.28
N VAL A 202 0.87 -3.28 -1.90
CA VAL A 202 -0.50 -2.86 -2.22
C VAL A 202 -0.44 -1.47 -2.83
N PHE A 203 -1.08 -1.25 -3.97
CA PHE A 203 -1.19 0.03 -4.65
C PHE A 203 -2.62 0.56 -4.53
N ILE A 204 -2.76 1.80 -4.09
CA ILE A 204 -4.04 2.47 -3.83
C ILE A 204 -4.12 3.75 -4.66
N ASP A 205 -5.17 3.86 -5.46
CA ASP A 205 -5.40 4.98 -6.38
C ASP A 205 -6.86 4.94 -6.89
N ASP A 206 -7.49 6.09 -7.14
CA ASP A 206 -8.88 6.20 -7.62
C ASP A 206 -9.04 5.89 -9.13
N ASN A 207 -7.99 6.05 -9.92
CA ASN A 207 -7.91 5.76 -11.35
C ASN A 207 -7.40 4.34 -11.68
N ILE A 208 -7.34 3.43 -10.70
CA ILE A 208 -7.21 2.00 -11.00
C ILE A 208 -8.54 1.51 -11.56
N ARG A 209 -8.55 1.12 -12.84
CA ARG A 209 -9.72 0.52 -13.50
C ARG A 209 -9.50 -0.97 -13.70
N GLN A 210 -10.51 -1.78 -13.34
CA GLN A 210 -10.44 -3.25 -13.41
C GLN A 210 -10.53 -3.81 -14.86
N ASN A 211 -10.94 -3.00 -15.82
CA ASN A 211 -11.03 -3.37 -17.23
C ASN A 211 -9.74 -3.04 -18.01
N ASP A 212 -8.67 -2.62 -17.33
CA ASP A 212 -7.39 -2.20 -17.89
C ASP A 212 -7.42 -0.94 -18.78
N GLU A 213 -8.60 -0.36 -19.03
CA GLU A 213 -8.74 0.86 -19.81
C GLU A 213 -8.22 2.06 -19.02
N ASP A 214 -7.28 2.80 -19.61
CA ASP A 214 -6.68 4.01 -19.05
C ASP A 214 -6.24 3.90 -17.58
N THR A 215 -5.90 2.69 -17.13
CA THR A 215 -5.51 2.43 -15.74
C THR A 215 -4.09 2.92 -15.49
N ILE A 216 -3.87 3.48 -14.30
CA ILE A 216 -2.64 4.21 -13.99
C ILE A 216 -1.46 3.31 -13.61
N VAL A 217 -1.71 2.03 -13.30
CA VAL A 217 -0.71 1.07 -12.83
C VAL A 217 -0.45 0.02 -13.90
N CYS A 218 0.81 -0.37 -14.07
CA CYS A 218 1.26 -1.48 -14.90
C CYS A 218 1.76 -2.63 -14.01
N PRO A 219 0.90 -3.61 -13.67
CA PRO A 219 1.29 -4.70 -12.78
C PRO A 219 2.20 -5.70 -13.49
N LYS A 220 3.26 -6.11 -12.80
CA LYS A 220 4.25 -7.09 -13.25
C LYS A 220 4.37 -8.20 -12.22
N VAL A 221 3.97 -9.42 -12.58
CA VAL A 221 3.92 -10.58 -11.69
C VAL A 221 5.07 -11.53 -12.00
N PHE A 222 5.87 -11.90 -10.98
CA PHE A 222 6.95 -12.88 -11.13
C PHE A 222 6.41 -14.26 -11.49
N LEU A 223 7.14 -14.96 -12.36
CA LEU A 223 6.72 -16.26 -12.90
C LEU A 223 7.18 -17.46 -12.05
N GLU A 224 8.26 -17.29 -11.29
CA GLU A 224 8.89 -18.37 -10.52
C GLU A 224 9.52 -17.84 -9.22
N PRO A 225 9.63 -18.68 -8.17
CA PRO A 225 10.27 -18.30 -6.91
C PRO A 225 11.71 -17.82 -7.13
N GLY A 226 12.02 -16.60 -6.66
CA GLY A 226 13.35 -16.00 -6.83
C GLY A 226 13.73 -15.64 -8.27
N GLY A 227 12.84 -15.84 -9.25
CA GLY A 227 13.11 -15.58 -10.66
C GLY A 227 13.32 -14.11 -11.01
N HIS A 228 13.80 -13.87 -12.23
CA HIS A 228 14.13 -12.53 -12.75
C HIS A 228 13.11 -12.00 -13.76
N ASN A 229 12.19 -12.85 -14.21
CA ASN A 229 11.22 -12.56 -15.25
C ASN A 229 9.83 -12.34 -14.68
N THR A 230 9.09 -11.42 -15.30
CA THR A 230 7.69 -11.13 -14.97
C THR A 230 6.81 -11.18 -16.21
N ARG A 231 5.53 -11.49 -16.04
CA ARG A 231 4.50 -11.15 -17.02
C ARG A 231 3.78 -9.88 -16.62
N ALA A 232 3.23 -9.16 -17.60
CA ALA A 232 2.20 -8.16 -17.31
C ALA A 232 0.92 -8.89 -16.84
N ALA A 233 0.26 -8.35 -15.82
CA ALA A 233 -1.02 -8.86 -15.33
C ALA A 233 -2.12 -7.81 -15.56
N GLY A 234 -3.34 -8.29 -15.82
CA GLY A 234 -4.52 -7.44 -15.82
C GLY A 234 -4.83 -6.98 -14.40
N THR A 235 -5.39 -5.79 -14.27
CA THR A 235 -5.72 -5.20 -12.97
C THR A 235 -6.80 -5.97 -12.21
N ALA A 236 -7.80 -6.53 -12.91
CA ALA A 236 -8.82 -7.39 -12.31
C ALA A 236 -8.24 -8.62 -11.58
N GLU A 237 -7.11 -9.15 -12.06
CA GLU A 237 -6.42 -10.28 -11.44
C GLU A 237 -5.92 -9.94 -10.03
N LEU A 238 -5.62 -8.67 -9.78
CA LEU A 238 -4.93 -8.20 -8.57
C LEU A 238 -5.82 -7.29 -7.71
N TYR A 239 -7.06 -7.06 -8.15
CA TYR A 239 -8.02 -6.24 -7.43
C TYR A 239 -8.32 -6.86 -6.06
N ASP A 240 -8.28 -6.04 -5.03
CA ASP A 240 -8.43 -6.45 -3.63
C ASP A 240 -7.38 -7.48 -3.16
N ILE A 241 -6.26 -7.62 -3.86
CA ILE A 241 -5.11 -8.46 -3.47
C ILE A 241 -3.85 -7.59 -3.36
N SER A 242 -3.58 -6.83 -4.41
CA SER A 242 -2.44 -5.91 -4.50
C SER A 242 -2.82 -4.56 -5.11
N LEU A 243 -4.04 -4.41 -5.62
CA LEU A 243 -4.57 -3.17 -6.19
C LEU A 243 -5.89 -2.81 -5.52
N VAL A 244 -6.05 -1.54 -5.16
CA VAL A 244 -7.27 -1.00 -4.58
C VAL A 244 -7.69 0.23 -5.39
N GLN A 245 -8.84 0.15 -6.05
CA GLN A 245 -9.51 1.35 -6.53
C GLN A 245 -10.12 2.10 -5.34
N THR A 246 -9.74 3.35 -5.16
CA THR A 246 -10.28 4.20 -4.10
C THR A 246 -11.70 4.64 -4.45
N ASP A 247 -12.65 4.31 -3.57
CA ASP A 247 -13.98 4.92 -3.56
C ASP A 247 -13.90 6.20 -2.73
N LEU A 248 -13.85 7.34 -3.41
CA LEU A 248 -13.66 8.64 -2.78
C LEU A 248 -14.76 8.97 -1.77
N LEU A 249 -16.03 8.71 -2.10
CA LEU A 249 -17.16 9.00 -1.19
C LEU A 249 -17.07 8.18 0.09
N ARG A 250 -16.66 6.90 -0.01
CA ARG A 250 -16.44 6.05 1.16
C ARG A 250 -15.18 6.44 1.93
N ALA A 251 -14.09 6.79 1.24
CA ALA A 251 -12.86 7.24 1.88
C ALA A 251 -13.08 8.52 2.72
N ILE A 252 -13.99 9.39 2.27
CA ILE A 252 -14.38 10.60 2.97
C ILE A 252 -15.30 10.30 4.17
N SER A 253 -16.30 9.45 3.97
CA SER A 253 -17.35 9.20 4.98
C SER A 253 -16.95 8.19 6.06
N ASP A 254 -16.09 7.22 5.74
CA ASP A 254 -15.62 6.17 6.65
C ASP A 254 -14.13 6.33 6.96
N ARG A 255 -13.83 6.70 8.20
CA ARG A 255 -12.45 6.87 8.70
C ARG A 255 -11.62 5.59 8.70
N SER A 256 -12.28 4.44 8.66
CA SER A 256 -11.62 3.13 8.61
C SER A 256 -11.54 2.59 7.19
N TYR A 257 -11.94 3.36 6.17
CA TYR A 257 -11.97 2.88 4.78
C TYR A 257 -10.63 2.27 4.35
N PHE A 258 -9.53 3.03 4.42
CA PHE A 258 -8.23 2.54 3.95
C PHE A 258 -7.73 1.34 4.76
N THR A 259 -7.92 1.33 6.09
CA THR A 259 -7.52 0.18 6.91
C THR A 259 -8.36 -1.05 6.60
N GLN A 260 -9.66 -0.91 6.35
CA GLN A 260 -10.51 -2.01 5.86
C GLN A 260 -10.05 -2.52 4.48
N ARG A 261 -9.73 -1.63 3.53
CA ARG A 261 -9.26 -2.04 2.19
C ARG A 261 -7.94 -2.79 2.24
N VAL A 262 -7.00 -2.34 3.07
CA VAL A 262 -5.76 -3.08 3.31
C VAL A 262 -6.06 -4.44 3.95
N HIS A 263 -7.06 -4.55 4.83
CA HIS A 263 -7.39 -5.81 5.51
C HIS A 263 -7.87 -6.85 4.52
N ILE A 264 -8.78 -6.42 3.64
CA ILE A 264 -9.27 -7.23 2.52
C ILE A 264 -8.10 -7.71 1.66
N CYS A 265 -7.14 -6.82 1.33
CA CYS A 265 -5.95 -7.21 0.57
C CYS A 265 -5.10 -8.27 1.29
N LEU A 266 -4.92 -8.17 2.60
CA LEU A 266 -4.17 -9.15 3.38
C LEU A 266 -4.87 -10.52 3.38
N GLU A 267 -6.17 -10.54 3.68
CA GLU A 267 -6.97 -11.78 3.72
C GLU A 267 -7.04 -12.45 2.34
N ASN A 268 -7.20 -11.67 1.28
CA ASN A 268 -7.25 -12.19 -0.09
C ASN A 268 -5.88 -12.67 -0.55
N TYR A 269 -4.80 -11.98 -0.18
CA TYR A 269 -3.46 -12.42 -0.52
C TYR A 269 -3.14 -13.76 0.12
N GLU A 270 -3.44 -13.91 1.41
CA GLU A 270 -3.29 -15.20 2.10
C GLU A 270 -4.09 -16.28 1.38
N ARG A 271 -5.40 -16.11 1.17
CA ARG A 271 -6.26 -17.10 0.48
C ARG A 271 -5.76 -17.49 -0.91
N ASN A 272 -5.22 -16.54 -1.69
CA ASN A 272 -4.69 -16.84 -3.02
C ASN A 272 -3.41 -17.68 -2.99
N LEU A 273 -2.58 -17.56 -1.96
CA LEU A 273 -1.42 -18.43 -1.77
C LEU A 273 -1.84 -19.88 -1.50
N TRP A 274 -2.87 -20.09 -0.68
CA TRP A 274 -3.38 -21.43 -0.35
C TRP A 274 -4.02 -22.14 -1.55
N ASN A 275 -4.59 -21.38 -2.49
CA ASN A 275 -5.20 -21.93 -3.71
C ASN A 275 -4.17 -22.19 -4.83
N GLY A 276 -2.96 -21.65 -4.74
CA GLY A 276 -1.87 -21.83 -5.71
C GLY A 276 -0.90 -22.99 -5.38
N THR A 277 -1.20 -23.78 -4.35
CA THR A 277 -0.41 -24.96 -3.90
C THR A 277 -1.09 -26.30 -4.22
N ALA A 278 -1.78 -26.41 -5.35
CA ALA A 278 -2.31 -27.68 -5.89
C ALA A 278 -1.67 -28.02 -7.23
#